data_AF-A0A9D6Z2V8-F1
#
_entry.id   AF-A0A9D6Z2V8-F1
#
_cell.length_a   1.000
_cell.length_b   1.000
_cell.length_c   1.000
_cell.angle_alpha   90.00
_cell.angle_beta   90.00
_cell.angle_gamma   90.00
#
_symmetry.space_group_name_H-M   'P 1'
#
loop_
_entity.id
_entity.type
_entity.pdbx_description
1 polymer ?
#
loop_
_entity_poly.entity_id
_entity_poly.type
_entity_poly.pdbx_seq_one_letter_code
_entity_poly.pdbx_strand_id
1 'polypeptide(L)'
;MAMDLDSIGKKIGPITREYDWKDVVLYALGVGAGFDDLEYCYENRLKVIPSFSIGAVFEFLAEAGLRSGANLAGILHGEQDIIFHSPIPVKGKLITEGEITGIYDKGAQKGALVVAEADTYNSDGQKLFTNIFTLFCRRDGGFGGPDAPQETLEFPERSPDFEQEDIPSPHQPLLYRLSGDIFALHVDPQFAQASGFEKPIMHGLCTHGYACRAVVKHLFPGEPERIKRFRNRFSRTIYPGVPIKTQIWKLGEGHAVFRTLNAETGEVVIDRGIVEWLTAEEMEKRAQRQGIRFDDRVAIVTGAGHGLGRMYALELARRGAKVVVNDLGGARDGSGRGSEGPADKVIEEIRALGGEAVASYDSVSTPEGGAAIVSKAMEAFGRVDIVINNAGILRDKSLVKMDPAEWHAVRAVHLDGAYNVTRPAFVKMRENGYGRIIVTTSAAGLHGNFGQTNYSAAKMGLLGFMNTVKLEGEKHDIKINAVAPIATTRLSEDVLPPDLAEKLKPEFVTPIVMFLCSDQCPVTGAVYNAGMGYYSRSAIVTGPGKVLSDGSTMPAPEEIAANIKAIASLEGAAECY
;
A
#
# COMPACT_ATOMS: atom_id res chain seq x y z
N MET A 1 11.00 42.15 13.28
CA MET A 1 10.53 42.10 11.89
C MET A 1 9.08 41.64 11.97
N ALA A 2 8.17 42.12 11.14
CA ALA A 2 6.76 41.69 11.23
C ALA A 2 6.65 40.23 10.77
N MET A 3 5.92 39.41 11.53
CA MET A 3 5.55 38.05 11.11
C MET A 3 4.74 38.11 9.81
N ASP A 4 4.98 37.17 8.89
CA ASP A 4 4.25 37.08 7.62
C ASP A 4 2.99 36.22 7.78
N LEU A 5 1.85 36.86 8.07
CA LEU A 5 0.57 36.18 8.21
C LEU A 5 0.01 35.66 6.89
N ASP A 6 0.43 36.21 5.75
CA ASP A 6 0.02 35.74 4.43
C ASP A 6 0.67 34.39 4.09
N SER A 7 1.63 33.91 4.90
CA SER A 7 2.25 32.60 4.75
C SER A 7 1.34 31.44 5.20
N ILE A 8 0.30 31.72 5.99
CA ILE A 8 -0.65 30.72 6.49
C ILE A 8 -1.44 30.11 5.31
N GLY A 9 -1.53 28.77 5.27
CA GLY A 9 -2.22 28.03 4.22
C GLY A 9 -1.47 27.98 2.87
N LYS A 10 -0.25 28.52 2.78
CA LYS A 10 0.58 28.38 1.57
C LYS A 10 1.36 27.07 1.62
N LYS A 11 1.22 26.28 0.56
CA LYS A 11 1.90 24.99 0.40
C LYS A 11 3.44 25.12 0.44
N ILE A 12 4.07 24.25 1.21
CA ILE A 12 5.51 24.00 1.31
C ILE A 12 5.76 22.57 0.80
N GLY A 13 6.79 22.40 -0.03
CA GLY A 13 7.12 21.13 -0.67
C GLY A 13 6.50 20.94 -2.07
N PRO A 14 6.63 19.74 -2.67
CA PRO A 14 7.17 18.53 -2.06
C PRO A 14 8.69 18.59 -1.84
N ILE A 15 9.12 18.28 -0.62
CA ILE A 15 10.52 18.06 -0.26
C ILE A 15 10.78 16.55 -0.29
N THR A 16 11.87 16.16 -0.92
CA THR A 16 12.17 14.74 -1.14
C THR A 16 13.49 14.36 -0.48
N ARG A 17 13.48 13.29 0.31
CA ARG A 17 14.68 12.74 0.93
C ARG A 17 14.76 11.23 0.71
N GLU A 18 15.89 10.78 0.18
CA GLU A 18 16.23 9.36 0.18
C GLU A 18 17.02 9.02 1.45
N TYR A 19 16.81 7.82 1.95
CA TYR A 19 17.52 7.31 3.11
C TYR A 19 17.69 5.80 3.01
N ASP A 20 18.74 5.29 3.64
CA ASP A 20 18.98 3.86 3.78
C ASP A 20 19.10 3.44 5.25
N TRP A 21 19.45 2.17 5.45
CA TRP A 21 19.56 1.60 6.79
C TRP A 21 20.65 2.28 7.63
N LYS A 22 21.66 2.89 7.02
CA LYS A 22 22.73 3.62 7.73
C LYS A 22 22.19 4.91 8.32
N ASP A 23 21.30 5.60 7.63
CA ASP A 23 20.64 6.81 8.16
C ASP A 23 19.79 6.46 9.38
N VAL A 24 19.08 5.32 9.33
CA VAL A 24 18.30 4.81 10.45
C VAL A 24 19.19 4.50 11.66
N VAL A 25 20.30 3.79 11.46
CA VAL A 25 21.26 3.47 12.52
C VAL A 25 21.96 4.73 13.05
N LEU A 26 22.35 5.65 12.18
CA LEU A 26 22.97 6.93 12.55
C LEU A 26 22.05 7.75 13.46
N TYR A 27 20.77 7.84 13.11
CA TYR A 27 19.78 8.49 13.95
C TYR A 27 19.63 7.77 15.29
N ALA A 28 19.53 6.43 15.29
CA ALA A 28 19.39 5.65 16.51
C ALA A 28 20.52 5.89 17.51
N LEU A 29 21.78 5.84 17.04
CA LEU A 29 22.95 6.20 17.84
C LEU A 29 22.90 7.68 18.28
N GLY A 30 22.44 8.56 17.41
CA GLY A 30 22.21 9.99 17.67
C GLY A 30 21.20 10.25 18.80
N VAL A 31 20.32 9.31 19.13
CA VAL A 31 19.37 9.38 20.25
C VAL A 31 19.66 8.35 21.35
N GLY A 32 20.91 7.87 21.40
CA GLY A 32 21.43 7.08 22.51
C GLY A 32 21.16 5.57 22.46
N ALA A 33 20.67 5.04 21.33
CA ALA A 33 20.63 3.59 21.15
C ALA A 33 22.05 3.02 21.16
N GLY A 34 22.18 1.78 21.63
CA GLY A 34 23.49 1.12 21.77
C GLY A 34 23.35 -0.40 21.81
N PHE A 35 24.25 -1.06 22.52
CA PHE A 35 24.22 -2.53 22.68
C PHE A 35 22.98 -3.03 23.41
N ASP A 36 22.36 -2.20 24.25
CA ASP A 36 21.11 -2.55 24.93
C ASP A 36 19.88 -2.49 24.01
N ASP A 37 20.00 -1.86 22.83
CA ASP A 37 18.93 -1.77 21.83
C ASP A 37 19.42 -2.16 20.43
N LEU A 38 20.08 -3.32 20.32
CA LEU A 38 20.65 -3.80 19.05
C LEU A 38 19.63 -3.87 17.91
N GLU A 39 18.33 -3.99 18.19
CA GLU A 39 17.28 -3.94 17.18
C GLU A 39 17.22 -2.61 16.40
N TYR A 40 17.78 -1.51 16.93
CA TYR A 40 17.90 -0.23 16.21
C TYR A 40 19.28 0.01 15.59
N CYS A 41 20.26 -0.87 15.87
CA CYS A 41 21.65 -0.69 15.47
C CYS A 41 22.18 -1.81 14.57
N TYR A 42 21.46 -2.94 14.46
CA TYR A 42 21.89 -4.12 13.71
C TYR A 42 21.03 -4.37 12.48
N GLU A 43 21.64 -4.24 11.30
CA GLU A 43 21.01 -4.23 9.98
C GLU A 43 20.19 -5.49 9.67
N ASN A 44 20.56 -6.66 10.21
CA ASN A 44 19.89 -7.94 9.94
C ASN A 44 18.50 -8.06 10.58
N ARG A 45 18.17 -7.22 11.56
CA ARG A 45 16.87 -7.20 12.24
C ARG A 45 16.44 -5.78 12.60
N LEU A 46 16.83 -4.84 11.75
CA LEU A 46 16.72 -3.41 12.01
C LEU A 46 15.26 -2.98 12.11
N LYS A 47 14.94 -2.26 13.17
CA LYS A 47 13.70 -1.51 13.34
C LYS A 47 14.00 -0.02 13.33
N VAL A 48 12.98 0.79 13.04
CA VAL A 48 13.10 2.25 13.02
C VAL A 48 12.53 2.81 14.32
N ILE A 49 13.31 3.62 15.03
CA ILE A 49 12.79 4.39 16.17
C ILE A 49 11.80 5.42 15.62
N PRO A 50 10.55 5.49 16.11
CA PRO A 50 9.52 6.30 15.46
C PRO A 50 9.87 7.79 15.31
N SER A 51 10.61 8.35 16.26
CA SER A 51 11.08 9.74 16.20
C SER A 51 12.05 10.02 15.03
N PHE A 52 12.53 8.99 14.31
CA PHE A 52 13.27 9.16 13.05
C PHE A 52 12.48 9.96 12.01
N SER A 53 11.14 9.98 12.11
CA SER A 53 10.27 10.83 11.28
C SER A 53 10.71 12.30 11.25
N ILE A 54 11.31 12.81 12.32
CA ILE A 54 11.86 14.17 12.42
C ILE A 54 13.00 14.39 11.42
N GLY A 55 13.82 13.37 11.17
CA GLY A 55 14.86 13.41 10.15
C GLY A 55 14.32 13.77 8.76
N ALA A 56 13.06 13.46 8.47
CA ALA A 56 12.43 13.73 7.19
C ALA A 56 11.93 15.18 7.02
N VAL A 57 11.89 15.98 8.08
CA VAL A 57 11.20 17.29 8.08
C VAL A 57 12.09 18.48 8.46
N PHE A 58 13.41 18.29 8.66
CA PHE A 58 14.30 19.41 8.98
C PHE A 58 14.31 20.52 7.93
N GLU A 59 14.34 20.16 6.65
CA GLU A 59 14.26 21.13 5.54
C GLU A 59 12.90 21.84 5.52
N PHE A 60 11.82 21.10 5.76
CA PHE A 60 10.48 21.66 5.85
C PHE A 60 10.36 22.66 7.02
N LEU A 61 10.94 22.31 8.18
CA LEU A 61 10.96 23.15 9.37
C LEU A 61 11.74 24.45 9.15
N ALA A 62 12.88 24.37 8.45
CA ALA A 62 13.65 25.56 8.05
C ALA A 62 12.85 26.47 7.11
N GLU A 63 12.17 25.88 6.12
CA GLU A 63 11.32 26.62 5.17
C GLU A 63 10.12 27.28 5.86
N ALA A 64 9.46 26.60 6.79
CA ALA A 64 8.38 27.18 7.60
C ALA A 64 8.88 28.37 8.44
N GLY A 65 10.06 28.24 9.07
CA GLY A 65 10.70 29.33 9.80
C GLY A 65 10.99 30.54 8.90
N LEU A 66 11.57 30.32 7.72
CA LEU A 66 11.86 31.37 6.74
C LEU A 66 10.59 32.07 6.23
N ARG A 67 9.59 31.29 5.81
CA ARG A 67 8.33 31.82 5.25
C ARG A 67 7.49 32.59 6.28
N SER A 68 7.58 32.23 7.55
CA SER A 68 6.86 32.94 8.61
C SER A 68 7.40 34.35 8.90
N GLY A 69 8.56 34.72 8.33
CA GLY A 69 9.23 36.00 8.63
C GLY A 69 9.91 36.05 10.01
N ALA A 70 10.00 34.92 10.70
CA ALA A 70 10.59 34.84 12.03
C ALA A 70 12.09 35.17 12.04
N ASN A 71 12.55 35.79 13.12
CA ASN A 71 13.97 36.04 13.33
C ASN A 71 14.67 34.72 13.68
N LEU A 72 15.42 34.17 12.71
CA LEU A 72 16.08 32.86 12.84
C LEU A 72 16.99 32.75 14.08
N ALA A 73 17.61 33.83 14.55
CA ALA A 73 18.44 33.82 15.76
C ALA A 73 17.63 33.72 17.07
N GLY A 74 16.32 33.94 17.00
CA GLY A 74 15.38 33.85 18.12
C GLY A 74 14.54 32.56 18.15
N ILE A 75 14.62 31.72 17.11
CA ILE A 75 13.79 30.52 16.97
C ILE A 75 14.27 29.42 17.90
N LEU A 76 13.32 28.84 18.63
CA LEU A 76 13.46 27.57 19.34
C LEU A 76 12.37 26.61 18.88
N HIS A 77 12.62 25.31 19.02
CA HIS A 77 11.58 24.31 18.82
C HIS A 77 10.73 24.23 20.10
N GLY A 78 9.45 24.58 20.04
CA GLY A 78 8.55 24.70 21.19
C GLY A 78 7.74 23.45 21.47
N GLU A 79 7.10 22.86 20.46
CA GLU A 79 6.28 21.64 20.58
C GLU A 79 6.47 20.76 19.35
N GLN A 80 6.39 19.45 19.56
CA GLN A 80 6.41 18.44 18.52
C GLN A 80 5.25 17.49 18.75
N ASP A 81 4.47 17.21 17.71
CA ASP A 81 3.44 16.19 17.66
C ASP A 81 3.65 15.37 16.39
N ILE A 82 3.56 14.05 16.52
CA ILE A 82 3.81 13.12 15.43
C ILE A 82 2.66 12.13 15.43
N ILE A 83 1.92 12.07 14.33
CA ILE A 83 0.84 11.11 14.11
C ILE A 83 1.34 10.08 13.10
N PHE A 84 1.34 8.80 13.48
CA PHE A 84 1.84 7.70 12.67
C PHE A 84 0.68 6.97 12.00
N HIS A 85 0.68 6.97 10.66
CA HIS A 85 -0.32 6.29 9.82
C HIS A 85 0.17 4.90 9.41
N SER A 86 1.46 4.76 9.13
CA SER A 86 2.12 3.51 8.73
C SER A 86 3.52 3.39 9.33
N PRO A 87 4.06 2.17 9.55
CA PRO A 87 5.44 2.00 9.98
C PRO A 87 6.44 2.62 8.99
N ILE A 88 7.51 3.21 9.50
CA ILE A 88 8.58 3.77 8.68
C ILE A 88 9.46 2.61 8.18
N PRO A 89 9.67 2.44 6.86
CA PRO A 89 10.56 1.41 6.35
C PRO A 89 12.02 1.68 6.73
N VAL A 90 12.88 0.67 6.67
CA VAL A 90 14.31 0.80 7.02
C VAL A 90 15.15 1.48 5.94
N LYS A 91 14.55 1.76 4.78
CA LYS A 91 15.13 2.46 3.64
C LYS A 91 14.01 2.92 2.72
N GLY A 92 14.27 3.93 1.91
CA GLY A 92 13.35 4.34 0.85
C GLY A 92 13.44 5.82 0.55
N LYS A 93 12.35 6.34 0.00
CA LYS A 93 12.19 7.73 -0.38
C LYS A 93 11.02 8.33 0.38
N LEU A 94 11.25 9.46 1.03
CA LEU A 94 10.26 10.23 1.77
C LEU A 94 9.92 11.48 0.96
N ILE A 95 8.62 11.73 0.78
CA ILE A 95 8.09 12.91 0.08
C ILE A 95 7.22 13.67 1.08
N THR A 96 7.67 14.85 1.48
CA THR A 96 7.03 15.67 2.51
C THR A 96 6.40 16.91 1.90
N GLU A 97 5.14 17.15 2.20
CA GLU A 97 4.44 18.39 1.84
C GLU A 97 3.51 18.85 2.96
N GLY A 98 3.22 20.14 3.02
CA GLY A 98 2.47 20.72 4.13
C GLY A 98 2.36 22.23 4.05
N GLU A 99 2.08 22.88 5.18
CA GLU A 99 1.89 24.33 5.26
C GLU A 99 2.07 24.87 6.68
N ILE A 100 2.21 26.19 6.79
CA ILE A 100 2.03 26.91 8.06
C ILE A 100 0.53 26.99 8.33
N THR A 101 0.07 26.44 9.45
CA THR A 101 -1.35 26.39 9.82
C THR A 101 -1.75 27.49 10.79
N GLY A 102 -0.79 28.11 11.48
CA GLY A 102 -1.08 29.22 12.39
C GLY A 102 0.14 30.03 12.80
N ILE A 103 -0.06 31.32 13.01
CA ILE A 103 0.93 32.23 13.61
C ILE A 103 0.24 33.01 14.73
N TYR A 104 0.79 32.92 15.94
CA TYR A 104 0.17 33.45 17.15
C TYR A 104 1.08 34.43 17.88
N ASP A 105 0.49 35.50 18.41
CA ASP A 105 1.20 36.50 19.20
C ASP A 105 1.11 36.15 20.70
N LYS A 106 2.23 36.14 21.41
CA LYS A 106 2.26 36.00 22.88
C LYS A 106 2.50 37.33 23.59
N GLY A 107 2.65 38.42 22.82
CA GLY A 107 2.99 39.75 23.27
C GLY A 107 4.48 40.07 23.15
N ALA A 108 4.81 41.37 23.11
CA ALA A 108 6.14 41.89 22.82
C ALA A 108 7.27 41.31 23.70
N GLN A 109 6.97 40.93 24.94
CA GLN A 109 7.95 40.36 25.87
C GLN A 109 8.00 38.83 25.87
N LYS A 110 7.03 38.15 25.25
CA LYS A 110 6.92 36.68 25.28
C LYS A 110 7.19 36.02 23.92
N GLY A 111 7.19 36.78 22.82
CA GLY A 111 7.49 36.27 21.48
C GLY A 111 6.25 35.84 20.68
N ALA A 112 6.46 35.02 19.65
CA ALA A 112 5.42 34.48 18.77
C ALA A 112 5.51 32.95 18.67
N LEU A 113 4.45 32.31 18.19
CA LEU A 113 4.44 30.90 17.81
C LEU A 113 4.11 30.76 16.33
N VAL A 114 4.83 29.88 15.64
CA VAL A 114 4.51 29.46 14.27
C VAL A 114 4.22 27.97 14.33
N VAL A 115 3.02 27.57 13.93
CA VAL A 115 2.58 26.18 13.87
C VAL A 115 2.54 25.77 12.41
N ALA A 116 3.18 24.65 12.08
CA ALA A 116 3.16 24.08 10.75
C ALA A 116 2.90 22.58 10.82
N GLU A 117 2.22 22.08 9.79
CA GLU A 117 1.84 20.69 9.62
C GLU A 117 2.43 20.16 8.32
N ALA A 118 3.00 18.95 8.38
CA ALA A 118 3.64 18.30 7.24
C ALA A 118 3.27 16.82 7.17
N ASP A 119 2.73 16.40 6.04
CA ASP A 119 2.48 15.01 5.70
C ASP A 119 3.65 14.42 4.93
N THR A 120 4.06 13.21 5.30
CA THR A 120 5.13 12.48 4.61
C THR A 120 4.62 11.16 4.03
N TYR A 121 4.96 10.91 2.77
CA TYR A 121 4.57 9.76 1.96
C TYR A 121 5.80 8.96 1.51
N ASN A 122 5.61 7.66 1.23
CA ASN A 122 6.61 6.85 0.53
C ASN A 122 6.48 6.98 -1.01
N SER A 123 7.34 6.28 -1.76
CA SER A 123 7.32 6.26 -3.23
C SER A 123 6.03 5.71 -3.85
N ASP A 124 5.28 4.90 -3.10
CA ASP A 124 4.05 4.26 -3.55
C ASP A 124 2.81 5.12 -3.25
N GLY A 125 3.00 6.33 -2.70
CA GLY A 125 1.92 7.23 -2.29
C GLY A 125 1.29 6.87 -0.94
N GLN A 126 1.83 5.90 -0.20
CA GLN A 126 1.35 5.56 1.14
C GLN A 126 1.77 6.64 2.13
N LYS A 127 0.79 7.22 2.84
CA LYS A 127 1.03 8.16 3.93
C LYS A 127 1.67 7.43 5.13
N LEU A 128 2.83 7.90 5.57
CA LEU A 128 3.59 7.30 6.67
C LEU A 128 3.29 7.99 7.99
N PHE A 129 3.46 9.30 8.05
CA PHE A 129 3.27 10.09 9.27
C PHE A 129 2.95 11.55 8.95
N THR A 130 2.37 12.24 9.93
CA THR A 130 2.13 13.69 9.93
C THR A 130 2.92 14.29 11.10
N ASN A 131 3.76 15.29 10.81
CA ASN A 131 4.44 16.09 11.83
C ASN A 131 3.72 17.42 12.01
N ILE A 132 3.38 17.76 13.24
CA ILE A 132 2.90 19.09 13.62
C ILE A 132 3.92 19.66 14.58
N PHE A 133 4.54 20.78 14.23
CA PHE A 133 5.58 21.39 15.06
C PHE A 133 5.28 22.85 15.30
N THR A 134 5.69 23.31 16.48
CA THR A 134 5.55 24.70 16.90
C THR A 134 6.93 25.32 17.07
N LEU A 135 7.26 26.31 16.26
CA LEU A 135 8.42 27.16 16.45
C LEU A 135 8.09 28.27 17.42
N PHE A 136 8.93 28.45 18.44
CA PHE A 136 8.84 29.53 19.40
C PHE A 136 9.83 30.65 19.03
N CYS A 137 9.29 31.74 18.50
CA CYS A 137 10.03 32.87 17.95
C CYS A 137 10.17 33.95 19.03
N ARG A 138 11.20 33.84 19.88
CA ARG A 138 11.34 34.64 21.10
C ARG A 138 11.43 36.15 20.88
N ARG A 139 11.77 36.60 19.67
CA ARG A 139 12.05 38.00 19.34
C ARG A 139 10.96 38.66 18.49
N ASP A 140 9.89 37.93 18.18
CA ASP A 140 8.94 38.31 17.13
C ASP A 140 7.50 38.49 17.64
N GLY A 141 7.32 38.77 18.94
CA GLY A 141 6.01 39.08 19.54
C GLY A 141 5.62 40.55 19.43
N GLY A 142 4.35 40.86 19.73
CA GLY A 142 3.80 42.22 19.74
C GLY A 142 3.41 42.75 18.36
N PHE A 143 3.08 41.85 17.43
CA PHE A 143 2.64 42.17 16.07
C PHE A 143 1.11 42.27 15.93
N GLY A 144 0.35 41.99 17.00
CA GLY A 144 -1.12 42.13 17.03
C GLY A 144 -1.88 40.95 16.42
N GLY A 145 -1.26 39.77 16.38
CA GLY A 145 -1.90 38.52 15.92
C GLY A 145 -2.86 37.90 16.94
N PRO A 146 -3.50 36.78 16.57
CA PRO A 146 -4.37 36.04 17.49
C PRO A 146 -3.59 35.42 18.64
N ASP A 147 -4.25 35.25 19.78
CA ASP A 147 -3.71 34.50 20.92
C ASP A 147 -3.54 33.03 20.56
N ALA A 148 -2.46 32.43 21.07
CA ALA A 148 -2.24 31.00 20.94
C ALA A 148 -3.27 30.20 21.74
N PRO A 149 -3.77 29.06 21.21
CA PRO A 149 -4.59 28.14 21.97
C PRO A 149 -3.89 27.74 23.28
N GLN A 150 -4.61 27.84 24.40
CA GLN A 150 -4.10 27.34 25.67
C GLN A 150 -4.42 25.86 25.79
N GLU A 151 -3.40 25.08 26.15
CA GLU A 151 -3.56 23.66 26.40
C GLU A 151 -2.81 23.27 27.67
N THR A 152 -3.52 22.57 28.54
CA THR A 152 -3.01 22.05 29.81
C THR A 152 -3.10 20.54 29.80
N LEU A 153 -2.02 19.87 30.19
CA LEU A 153 -2.01 18.43 30.47
C LEU A 153 -1.71 18.27 31.96
N GLU A 154 -2.57 17.53 32.66
CA GLU A 154 -2.35 17.20 34.07
C GLU A 154 -1.72 15.81 34.18
N PHE A 155 -0.72 15.70 35.05
CA PHE A 155 -0.12 14.42 35.40
C PHE A 155 -0.86 13.80 36.58
N PRO A 156 -1.00 12.47 36.63
CA PRO A 156 -1.59 11.81 37.79
C PRO A 156 -0.88 12.18 39.10
N GLU A 157 -1.64 12.42 40.16
CA GLU A 157 -1.14 12.67 41.53
C GLU A 157 -0.63 11.37 42.20
N ARG A 158 0.27 10.66 41.53
CA ARG A 158 0.92 9.43 41.99
C ARG A 158 2.32 9.32 41.38
N SER A 159 3.15 8.43 41.94
CA SER A 159 4.45 8.11 41.35
C SER A 159 4.30 7.62 39.89
N PRO A 160 5.29 7.91 39.02
CA PRO A 160 5.31 7.36 37.67
C PRO A 160 5.33 5.83 37.71
N ASP A 161 4.72 5.20 36.71
CA ASP A 161 4.74 3.74 36.55
C ASP A 161 6.12 3.26 36.11
N PHE A 162 6.83 4.08 35.33
CA PHE A 162 8.17 3.80 34.86
C PHE A 162 9.06 5.05 34.93
N GLU A 163 10.34 4.82 35.22
CA GLU A 163 11.39 5.81 35.10
C GLU A 163 12.55 5.23 34.29
N GLN A 164 13.05 5.99 33.32
CA GLN A 164 14.25 5.66 32.56
C GLN A 164 15.27 6.77 32.74
N GLU A 165 16.42 6.43 33.30
CA GLU A 165 17.58 7.31 33.34
C GLU A 165 18.47 7.05 32.13
N ASP A 166 18.92 8.12 31.48
CA ASP A 166 19.87 8.07 30.38
C ASP A 166 20.95 9.14 30.61
N ILE A 167 22.16 8.86 30.16
CA ILE A 167 23.28 9.81 30.22
C ILE A 167 23.73 10.09 28.78
N PRO A 168 23.16 11.13 28.14
CA PRO A 168 23.60 11.55 26.83
C PRO A 168 25.10 11.87 26.84
N SER A 169 25.81 11.47 25.79
CA SER A 169 27.23 11.79 25.67
C SER A 169 27.47 13.31 25.71
N PRO A 170 28.58 13.80 26.30
CA PRO A 170 29.02 15.19 26.13
C PRO A 170 29.21 15.59 24.65
N HIS A 171 29.38 14.60 23.77
CA HIS A 171 29.53 14.78 22.33
C HIS A 171 28.25 14.46 21.54
N GLN A 172 27.13 14.15 22.21
CA GLN A 172 25.88 13.74 21.57
C GLN A 172 25.40 14.66 20.44
N PRO A 173 25.45 16.01 20.57
CA PRO A 173 25.00 16.90 19.50
C PRO A 173 25.82 16.77 18.22
N LEU A 174 27.10 16.40 18.31
CA LEU A 174 27.97 16.21 17.15
C LEU A 174 27.54 15.01 16.30
N LEU A 175 26.94 13.99 16.95
CA LEU A 175 26.39 12.82 16.28
C LEU A 175 24.98 13.08 15.77
N TYR A 176 24.09 13.58 16.62
CA TYR A 176 22.68 13.79 16.27
C TYR A 176 22.50 14.74 15.08
N ARG A 177 23.30 15.81 15.01
CA ARG A 177 23.24 16.79 13.90
C ARG A 177 23.44 16.17 12.52
N LEU A 178 24.13 15.03 12.42
CA LEU A 178 24.34 14.34 11.14
C LEU A 178 23.05 13.73 10.59
N SER A 179 21.98 13.66 11.40
CA SER A 179 20.65 13.25 10.95
C SER A 179 19.89 14.36 10.20
N GLY A 180 20.34 15.62 10.31
CA GLY A 180 19.84 16.74 9.48
C GLY A 180 19.88 18.11 10.14
N ASP A 181 19.76 18.22 11.48
CA ASP A 181 19.80 19.51 12.18
C ASP A 181 21.23 20.03 12.37
N ILE A 182 21.71 20.76 11.37
CA ILE A 182 23.04 21.34 11.36
C ILE A 182 23.12 22.73 12.02
N PHE A 183 22.08 23.19 12.72
CA PHE A 183 22.02 24.53 13.27
C PHE A 183 23.18 24.82 14.24
N ALA A 184 23.83 25.98 14.08
CA ALA A 184 25.08 26.32 14.74
C ALA A 184 24.97 26.35 16.27
N LEU A 185 23.78 26.58 16.81
CA LEU A 185 23.47 26.59 18.25
C LEU A 185 23.94 25.32 19.00
N HIS A 186 24.06 24.20 18.29
CA HIS A 186 24.38 22.91 18.87
C HIS A 186 25.86 22.50 18.72
N VAL A 187 26.69 23.32 18.07
CA VAL A 187 28.10 22.98 17.79
C VAL A 187 29.07 24.14 17.96
N ASP A 188 28.65 25.37 17.71
CA ASP A 188 29.51 26.57 17.77
C ASP A 188 29.33 27.31 19.11
N PRO A 189 30.36 27.36 19.98
CA PRO A 189 30.29 28.08 21.25
C PRO A 189 30.03 29.58 21.10
N GLN A 190 30.59 30.23 20.07
CA GLN A 190 30.41 31.67 19.86
C GLN A 190 28.96 31.98 19.49
N PHE A 191 28.39 31.18 18.60
CA PHE A 191 26.98 31.32 18.21
C PHE A 191 26.04 31.05 19.38
N ALA A 192 26.31 30.02 20.19
CA ALA A 192 25.51 29.71 21.37
C ALA A 192 25.51 30.86 22.40
N GLN A 193 26.68 31.44 22.67
CA GLN A 193 26.83 32.61 23.54
C GLN A 193 26.12 33.84 23.01
N ALA A 194 26.25 34.14 21.71
CA ALA A 194 25.51 35.22 21.06
C ALA A 194 23.98 35.00 21.10
N SER A 195 23.53 33.75 21.20
CA SER A 195 22.13 33.35 21.31
C SER A 195 21.60 33.31 22.76
N GLY A 196 22.46 33.62 23.74
CA GLY A 196 22.13 33.74 25.16
C GLY A 196 22.33 32.46 25.98
N PHE A 197 23.13 31.51 25.50
CA PHE A 197 23.45 30.26 26.21
C PHE A 197 24.91 30.21 26.63
N GLU A 198 25.23 29.54 27.74
CA GLU A 198 26.61 29.41 28.23
C GLU A 198 27.56 28.73 27.21
N LYS A 199 27.06 27.67 26.56
CA LYS A 199 27.77 26.82 25.60
C LYS A 199 26.74 26.14 24.67
N PRO A 200 27.16 25.36 23.65
CA PRO A 200 26.22 24.64 22.80
C PRO A 200 25.29 23.73 23.62
N ILE A 201 23.99 23.78 23.30
CA ILE A 201 22.95 23.00 23.98
C ILE A 201 22.66 21.72 23.20
N MET A 202 22.12 20.70 23.88
CA MET A 202 21.57 19.53 23.20
C MET A 202 20.37 19.95 22.33
N HIS A 203 20.21 19.31 21.16
CA HIS A 203 18.97 19.45 20.38
C HIS A 203 17.78 18.97 21.21
N GLY A 204 16.71 19.75 21.31
CA GLY A 204 15.48 19.30 21.98
C GLY A 204 14.94 18.02 21.34
N LEU A 205 15.01 17.93 20.01
CA LEU A 205 14.60 16.74 19.25
C LEU A 205 15.50 15.51 19.51
N CYS A 206 16.74 15.71 19.97
CA CYS A 206 17.58 14.61 20.48
C CYS A 206 17.03 14.10 21.81
N THR A 207 16.75 14.98 22.78
CA THR A 207 16.11 14.60 24.06
C THR A 207 14.74 13.93 23.84
N HIS A 208 13.98 14.39 22.84
CA HIS A 208 12.73 13.77 22.41
C HIS A 208 12.94 12.33 21.91
N GLY A 209 14.01 12.07 21.15
CA GLY A 209 14.36 10.71 20.72
C GLY A 209 14.72 9.78 21.87
N TYR A 210 15.43 10.28 22.89
CA TYR A 210 15.67 9.53 24.13
C TYR A 210 14.35 9.19 24.84
N ALA A 211 13.46 10.18 24.97
CA ALA A 211 12.13 9.94 25.57
C ALA A 211 11.29 8.94 24.75
N CYS A 212 11.34 9.00 23.42
CA CYS A 212 10.68 8.05 22.53
C CYS A 212 11.16 6.62 22.77
N ARG A 213 12.49 6.41 22.85
CA ARG A 213 13.09 5.11 23.19
C ARG A 213 12.62 4.61 24.56
N ALA A 214 12.68 5.45 25.58
CA ALA A 214 12.23 5.10 26.93
C ALA A 214 10.75 4.65 26.93
N VAL A 215 9.90 5.36 26.19
CA VAL A 215 8.47 5.05 26.06
C VAL A 215 8.24 3.71 25.36
N VAL A 216 8.91 3.44 24.23
CA VAL A 216 8.81 2.15 23.52
C VAL A 216 9.27 1.02 24.45
N LYS A 217 10.43 1.19 25.09
CA LYS A 217 11.05 0.19 25.97
C LYS A 217 10.12 -0.25 27.11
N HIS A 218 9.39 0.69 27.71
CA HIS A 218 8.57 0.39 28.89
C HIS A 218 7.11 0.03 28.57
N LEU A 219 6.52 0.59 27.51
CA LEU A 219 5.10 0.39 27.21
C LEU A 219 4.83 -0.74 26.21
N PHE A 220 5.72 -0.94 25.23
CA PHE A 220 5.58 -1.95 24.17
C PHE A 220 6.97 -2.37 23.64
N PRO A 221 7.74 -3.10 24.47
CA PRO A 221 9.15 -3.38 24.23
C PRO A 221 9.36 -4.15 22.92
N GLY A 222 10.31 -3.67 22.11
CA GLY A 222 10.66 -4.27 20.83
C GLY A 222 9.61 -4.11 19.73
N GLU A 223 8.53 -3.35 19.94
CA GLU A 223 7.44 -3.15 18.96
C GLU A 223 7.22 -1.65 18.65
N PRO A 224 8.27 -0.90 18.22
CA PRO A 224 8.18 0.53 17.91
C PRO A 224 7.07 0.87 16.89
N GLU A 225 6.74 -0.05 15.98
CA GLU A 225 5.69 0.08 14.98
C GLU A 225 4.27 0.25 15.55
N ARG A 226 4.08 0.00 16.86
CA ARG A 226 2.78 0.16 17.53
C ARG A 226 2.43 1.62 17.80
N ILE A 227 3.40 2.52 17.83
CA ILE A 227 3.11 3.92 18.18
C ILE A 227 2.15 4.55 17.16
N LYS A 228 1.16 5.31 17.64
CA LYS A 228 0.16 6.03 16.84
C LYS A 228 0.34 7.53 16.94
N ARG A 229 0.70 8.01 18.12
CA ARG A 229 0.96 9.42 18.37
C ARG A 229 2.09 9.58 19.37
N PHE A 230 2.99 10.52 19.12
CA PHE A 230 4.04 10.89 20.07
C PHE A 230 4.19 12.40 20.08
N ARG A 231 3.77 13.02 21.19
CA ARG A 231 3.66 14.46 21.33
C ARG A 231 4.37 14.95 22.59
N ASN A 232 4.96 16.13 22.54
CA ASN A 232 5.46 16.82 23.71
C ASN A 232 5.63 18.34 23.50
N ARG A 233 5.91 19.02 24.61
CA ARG A 233 6.40 20.40 24.63
C ARG A 233 7.82 20.43 25.20
N PHE A 234 8.70 21.23 24.61
CA PHE A 234 10.00 21.55 25.17
C PHE A 234 9.85 22.72 26.16
N SER A 235 10.26 22.51 27.41
CA SER A 235 10.10 23.49 28.49
C SER A 235 11.40 24.19 28.86
N ARG A 236 12.53 23.46 28.86
CA ARG A 236 13.86 23.96 29.20
C ARG A 236 14.93 23.31 28.34
N THR A 237 16.03 24.02 28.12
CA THR A 237 17.20 23.52 27.42
C THR A 237 18.05 22.66 28.35
N ILE A 238 18.77 21.69 27.77
CA ILE A 238 19.74 20.87 28.49
C ILE A 238 21.11 20.94 27.82
N TYR A 239 22.17 20.87 28.62
CA TYR A 239 23.53 20.81 28.11
C TYR A 239 23.95 19.36 27.81
N PRO A 240 24.82 19.14 26.80
CA PRO A 240 25.37 17.82 26.52
C PRO A 240 26.10 17.24 27.73
N GLY A 241 25.97 15.92 27.96
CA GLY A 241 26.57 15.25 29.12
C GLY A 241 25.70 15.23 30.38
N VAL A 242 24.67 16.08 30.46
CA VAL A 242 23.79 16.12 31.63
C VAL A 242 22.82 14.93 31.62
N PRO A 243 22.77 14.12 32.70
CA PRO A 243 21.82 13.02 32.82
C PRO A 243 20.36 13.47 32.74
N ILE A 244 19.53 12.66 32.09
CA ILE A 244 18.09 12.86 31.95
C ILE A 244 17.30 11.73 32.59
N LYS A 245 16.09 12.04 33.04
CA LYS A 245 15.14 11.06 33.57
C LYS A 245 13.79 11.21 32.89
N THR A 246 13.36 10.21 32.14
CA THR A 246 12.02 10.16 31.55
C THR A 246 11.08 9.41 32.50
N GLN A 247 10.03 10.10 32.96
CA GLN A 247 8.98 9.56 33.83
C GLN A 247 7.71 9.32 33.00
N ILE A 248 7.10 8.14 33.15
CA ILE A 248 5.96 7.69 32.33
C ILE A 248 4.83 7.24 33.24
N TRP A 249 3.61 7.70 32.96
CA TRP A 249 2.37 7.26 33.61
C TRP A 249 1.45 6.63 32.58
N LYS A 250 1.23 5.32 32.70
CA LYS A 250 0.25 4.58 31.90
C LYS A 250 -1.15 4.90 32.41
N LEU A 251 -1.97 5.49 31.54
CA LEU A 251 -3.35 5.87 31.87
C LEU A 251 -4.37 4.80 31.48
N GLY A 252 -4.01 3.96 30.51
CA GLY A 252 -4.80 2.83 30.04
C GLY A 252 -4.05 2.03 28.99
N GLU A 253 -4.71 1.02 28.44
CA GLU A 253 -4.17 0.33 27.26
C GLU A 253 -4.25 1.25 26.05
N GLY A 254 -3.13 1.42 25.34
CA GLY A 254 -3.03 2.32 24.19
C GLY A 254 -2.77 3.80 24.51
N HIS A 255 -2.65 4.21 25.78
CA HIS A 255 -2.44 5.62 26.15
C HIS A 255 -1.62 5.84 27.43
N ALA A 256 -0.67 6.77 27.37
CA ALA A 256 0.15 7.19 28.50
C ALA A 256 0.60 8.65 28.36
N VAL A 257 1.00 9.25 29.49
CA VAL A 257 1.62 10.57 29.55
C VAL A 257 3.04 10.47 30.08
N PHE A 258 3.91 11.37 29.66
CA PHE A 258 5.31 11.36 30.08
C PHE A 258 5.89 12.77 30.24
N ARG A 259 6.99 12.86 30.97
CA ARG A 259 7.85 14.05 31.02
C ARG A 259 9.30 13.63 31.13
N THR A 260 10.21 14.50 30.73
CA THR A 260 11.65 14.29 30.91
C THR A 260 12.21 15.40 31.77
N LEU A 261 13.03 15.01 32.74
CA LEU A 261 13.70 15.88 33.70
C LEU A 261 15.19 15.95 33.41
N ASN A 262 15.81 17.08 33.76
CA ASN A 262 17.21 17.09 34.14
C ASN A 262 17.35 16.29 35.44
N ALA A 263 18.09 15.19 35.42
CA ALA A 263 18.17 14.29 36.58
C ALA A 263 19.05 14.86 37.72
N GLU A 264 19.88 15.87 37.45
CA GLU A 264 20.69 16.54 38.47
C GLU A 264 19.88 17.59 39.23
N THR A 265 19.04 18.36 38.53
CA THR A 265 18.29 19.50 39.12
C THR A 265 16.83 19.20 39.42
N GLY A 266 16.26 18.16 38.80
CA GLY A 266 14.83 17.87 38.84
C GLY A 266 13.97 18.78 37.96
N GLU A 267 14.58 19.71 37.20
CA GLU A 267 13.84 20.61 36.31
C GLU A 267 13.25 19.86 35.12
N VAL A 268 11.98 20.16 34.79
CA VAL A 268 11.31 19.58 33.62
C VAL A 268 11.88 20.20 32.33
N VAL A 269 12.43 19.35 31.45
CA VAL A 269 12.99 19.75 30.13
C VAL A 269 12.06 19.40 28.97
N ILE A 270 11.32 18.29 29.08
CA ILE A 270 10.19 17.94 28.22
C ILE A 270 8.97 17.78 29.09
N ASP A 271 7.91 18.48 28.74
CA ASP A 271 6.65 18.52 29.46
C ASP A 271 5.47 18.19 28.53
N ARG A 272 4.30 17.95 29.11
CA ARG A 272 3.06 17.62 28.38
C ARG A 272 3.24 16.50 27.36
N GLY A 273 4.03 15.48 27.71
CA GLY A 273 4.27 14.34 26.85
C GLY A 273 3.04 13.44 26.77
N ILE A 274 2.62 13.08 25.57
CA ILE A 274 1.53 12.14 25.30
C ILE A 274 2.05 11.06 24.35
N VAL A 275 1.73 9.81 24.65
CA VAL A 275 1.92 8.70 23.73
C VAL A 275 0.63 7.91 23.59
N GLU A 276 0.29 7.58 22.35
CA GLU A 276 -0.77 6.64 22.00
C GLU A 276 -0.17 5.50 21.17
N TRP A 277 -0.63 4.28 21.37
CA TRP A 277 -0.16 3.10 20.63
C TRP A 277 -1.30 2.13 20.33
N LEU A 278 -1.11 1.30 19.30
CA LEU A 278 -1.98 0.20 18.97
C LEU A 278 -1.91 -0.86 20.07
N THR A 279 -3.06 -1.26 20.60
CA THR A 279 -3.18 -2.41 21.48
C THR A 279 -2.78 -3.70 20.76
N ALA A 280 -2.49 -4.78 21.50
CA ALA A 280 -2.16 -6.07 20.88
C ALA A 280 -3.32 -6.58 19.99
N GLU A 281 -4.57 -6.36 20.40
CA GLU A 281 -5.76 -6.71 19.62
C GLU A 281 -5.87 -5.89 18.32
N GLU A 282 -5.59 -4.59 18.39
CA GLU A 282 -5.55 -3.74 17.19
C GLU A 282 -4.40 -4.13 16.25
N MET A 283 -3.26 -4.56 16.79
CA MET A 283 -2.15 -5.11 16.00
C MET A 283 -2.56 -6.40 15.31
N GLU A 284 -3.27 -7.29 15.99
CA GLU A 284 -3.77 -8.53 15.39
C GLU A 284 -4.80 -8.24 14.30
N LYS A 285 -5.76 -7.34 14.55
CA LYS A 285 -6.71 -6.88 13.51
C LYS A 285 -6.00 -6.21 12.34
N ARG A 286 -4.94 -5.42 12.59
CA ARG A 286 -4.13 -4.79 11.54
C ARG A 286 -3.32 -5.83 10.77
N ALA A 287 -2.78 -6.85 11.43
CA ALA A 287 -2.09 -7.98 10.79
C ALA A 287 -3.06 -8.85 9.97
N GLN A 288 -4.31 -9.03 10.43
CA GLN A 288 -5.37 -9.68 9.65
C GLN A 288 -5.81 -8.82 8.45
N ARG A 289 -5.63 -7.49 8.52
CA ARG A 289 -5.74 -6.56 7.39
C ARG A 289 -4.47 -6.50 6.52
N GLN A 290 -3.31 -6.98 7.00
CA GLN A 290 -2.09 -7.10 6.20
C GLN A 290 -2.18 -8.37 5.34
N GLY A 291 -2.19 -8.20 4.03
CA GLY A 291 -2.30 -9.27 3.05
C GLY A 291 -2.96 -8.77 1.77
N ILE A 292 -3.29 -9.69 0.86
CA ILE A 292 -4.09 -9.35 -0.33
C ILE A 292 -5.51 -9.02 0.12
N ARG A 293 -5.90 -7.75 0.05
CA ARG A 293 -7.19 -7.20 0.46
C ARG A 293 -7.86 -6.46 -0.70
N PHE A 294 -9.17 -6.29 -0.59
CA PHE A 294 -10.02 -5.61 -1.59
C PHE A 294 -11.04 -4.69 -0.94
N ASP A 295 -10.74 -4.20 0.27
CA ASP A 295 -11.56 -3.21 0.95
C ASP A 295 -11.82 -2.02 0.00
N ASP A 296 -13.07 -1.55 -0.02
CA ASP A 296 -13.60 -0.49 -0.92
C ASP A 296 -13.58 -0.80 -2.42
N ARG A 297 -13.19 -2.01 -2.85
CA ARG A 297 -13.23 -2.42 -4.27
C ARG A 297 -14.55 -3.06 -4.64
N VAL A 298 -15.00 -2.82 -5.87
CA VAL A 298 -16.16 -3.49 -6.46
C VAL A 298 -15.72 -4.48 -7.53
N ALA A 299 -16.11 -5.74 -7.35
CA ALA A 299 -15.76 -6.84 -8.23
C ALA A 299 -16.98 -7.43 -8.93
N ILE A 300 -16.88 -7.63 -10.24
CA ILE A 300 -17.84 -8.41 -11.03
C ILE A 300 -17.21 -9.78 -11.29
N VAL A 301 -17.93 -10.85 -10.94
CA VAL A 301 -17.52 -12.23 -11.26
C VAL A 301 -18.60 -12.88 -12.12
N THR A 302 -18.26 -13.24 -13.36
CA THR A 302 -19.21 -13.89 -14.27
C THR A 302 -19.18 -15.41 -14.14
N GLY A 303 -20.33 -16.07 -14.24
CA GLY A 303 -20.47 -17.51 -13.98
C GLY A 303 -20.13 -17.88 -12.54
N ALA A 304 -20.59 -17.07 -11.59
CA ALA A 304 -20.24 -17.13 -10.18
C ALA A 304 -21.17 -17.98 -9.31
N GLY A 305 -22.19 -18.63 -9.87
CA GLY A 305 -23.12 -19.46 -9.11
C GLY A 305 -22.51 -20.79 -8.63
N HIS A 306 -21.43 -21.25 -9.27
CA HIS A 306 -20.81 -22.55 -8.97
C HIS A 306 -19.30 -22.56 -9.21
N GLY A 307 -18.63 -23.63 -8.76
CA GLY A 307 -17.25 -23.95 -9.10
C GLY A 307 -16.26 -22.83 -8.80
N LEU A 308 -15.36 -22.56 -9.76
CA LEU A 308 -14.32 -21.53 -9.67
C LEU A 308 -14.90 -20.13 -9.41
N GLY A 309 -15.91 -19.73 -10.18
CA GLY A 309 -16.54 -18.41 -10.06
C GLY A 309 -17.13 -18.17 -8.67
N ARG A 310 -17.82 -19.17 -8.10
CA ARG A 310 -18.33 -19.10 -6.72
C ARG A 310 -17.19 -18.89 -5.71
N MET A 311 -16.11 -19.64 -5.83
CA MET A 311 -14.97 -19.51 -4.91
C MET A 311 -14.28 -18.14 -5.03
N TYR A 312 -14.16 -17.60 -6.24
CA TYR A 312 -13.63 -16.24 -6.42
C TYR A 312 -14.52 -15.19 -5.77
N ALA A 313 -15.84 -15.29 -5.95
CA ALA A 313 -16.80 -14.36 -5.35
C ALA A 313 -16.76 -14.39 -3.81
N LEU A 314 -16.73 -15.59 -3.22
CA LEU A 314 -16.63 -15.77 -1.77
C LEU A 314 -15.31 -15.22 -1.22
N GLU A 315 -14.18 -15.52 -1.86
CA GLU A 315 -12.88 -15.08 -1.36
C GLU A 315 -12.65 -13.57 -1.54
N LEU A 316 -13.16 -12.98 -2.62
CA LEU A 316 -13.20 -11.52 -2.80
C LEU A 316 -13.98 -10.85 -1.66
N ALA A 317 -15.18 -11.34 -1.38
CA ALA A 317 -16.04 -10.81 -0.33
C ALA A 317 -15.40 -10.97 1.07
N ARG A 318 -14.84 -12.14 1.37
CA ARG A 318 -14.09 -12.40 2.62
C ARG A 318 -12.90 -11.45 2.80
N ARG A 319 -12.34 -10.96 1.69
CA ARG A 319 -11.23 -10.02 1.63
C ARG A 319 -11.65 -8.55 1.50
N GLY A 320 -12.94 -8.25 1.67
CA GLY A 320 -13.47 -6.88 1.79
C GLY A 320 -14.07 -6.29 0.51
N ALA A 321 -14.09 -7.03 -0.61
CA ALA A 321 -14.72 -6.55 -1.83
C ALA A 321 -16.25 -6.56 -1.72
N LYS A 322 -16.90 -5.59 -2.40
CA LYS A 322 -18.32 -5.67 -2.74
C LYS A 322 -18.47 -6.41 -4.06
N VAL A 323 -19.33 -7.42 -4.13
CA VAL A 323 -19.31 -8.37 -5.25
C VAL A 323 -20.63 -8.39 -6.02
N VAL A 324 -20.56 -8.23 -7.34
CA VAL A 324 -21.64 -8.60 -8.25
C VAL A 324 -21.45 -10.06 -8.65
N VAL A 325 -22.36 -10.91 -8.18
CA VAL A 325 -22.41 -12.33 -8.48
C VAL A 325 -23.27 -12.50 -9.74
N ASN A 326 -22.63 -12.64 -10.90
CA ASN A 326 -23.34 -12.89 -12.16
C ASN A 326 -23.41 -14.40 -12.44
N ASP A 327 -24.62 -14.92 -12.63
CA ASP A 327 -24.83 -16.27 -13.17
C ASP A 327 -26.16 -16.33 -13.92
N LEU A 328 -26.15 -16.87 -15.14
CA LEU A 328 -27.35 -17.01 -15.96
C LEU A 328 -28.34 -18.04 -15.38
N GLY A 329 -27.89 -18.95 -14.50
CA GLY A 329 -28.72 -20.02 -13.93
C GLY A 329 -29.03 -21.17 -14.90
N GLY A 330 -28.24 -21.32 -15.97
CA GLY A 330 -28.38 -22.39 -16.97
C GLY A 330 -27.53 -23.64 -16.65
N ALA A 331 -27.79 -24.74 -17.36
CA ALA A 331 -26.98 -25.95 -17.31
C ALA A 331 -25.61 -25.77 -18.02
N ARG A 332 -24.65 -26.66 -17.79
CA ARG A 332 -23.28 -26.56 -18.35
C ARG A 332 -23.22 -26.53 -19.88
N ASP A 333 -24.17 -27.19 -20.52
CA ASP A 333 -24.26 -27.19 -21.97
C ASP A 333 -24.85 -25.85 -22.49
N GLY A 334 -25.38 -25.00 -21.60
CA GLY A 334 -26.01 -23.73 -21.94
C GLY A 334 -27.52 -23.86 -22.18
N SER A 335 -28.14 -25.01 -21.84
CA SER A 335 -29.60 -25.17 -21.85
C SER A 335 -30.25 -24.68 -20.54
N GLY A 336 -31.53 -24.33 -20.60
CA GLY A 336 -32.31 -23.80 -19.47
C GLY A 336 -32.45 -22.27 -19.47
N ARG A 337 -33.59 -21.76 -18.98
CA ARG A 337 -33.78 -20.33 -18.67
C ARG A 337 -33.55 -20.13 -17.17
N GLY A 338 -32.87 -19.05 -16.83
CA GLY A 338 -32.28 -18.82 -15.51
C GLY A 338 -33.25 -19.01 -14.36
N SER A 339 -32.94 -19.97 -13.51
CA SER A 339 -33.41 -19.94 -12.12
C SER A 339 -32.51 -18.98 -11.35
N GLU A 340 -33.09 -18.07 -10.56
CA GLU A 340 -32.36 -17.13 -9.68
C GLU A 340 -31.47 -17.86 -8.65
N GLY A 341 -31.75 -19.15 -8.41
CA GLY A 341 -31.19 -19.98 -7.35
C GLY A 341 -29.67 -20.03 -7.19
N PRO A 342 -28.83 -20.18 -8.23
CA PRO A 342 -27.38 -20.30 -8.02
C PRO A 342 -26.69 -19.03 -7.55
N ALA A 343 -26.97 -17.88 -8.16
CA ALA A 343 -26.35 -16.61 -7.76
C ALA A 343 -26.87 -16.17 -6.38
N ASP A 344 -28.16 -16.36 -6.12
CA ASP A 344 -28.76 -16.03 -4.82
C ASP A 344 -28.15 -16.82 -3.67
N LYS A 345 -27.92 -18.12 -3.83
CA LYS A 345 -27.24 -18.94 -2.81
C LYS A 345 -25.87 -18.38 -2.46
N VAL A 346 -25.09 -17.99 -3.46
CA VAL A 346 -23.76 -17.42 -3.23
C VAL A 346 -23.84 -16.07 -2.53
N ILE A 347 -24.86 -15.27 -2.82
CA ILE A 347 -25.12 -14.01 -2.11
C ILE A 347 -25.50 -14.26 -0.65
N GLU A 348 -26.36 -15.24 -0.38
CA GLU A 348 -26.71 -15.65 0.99
C GLU A 348 -25.46 -16.07 1.76
N GLU A 349 -24.58 -16.86 1.13
CA GLU A 349 -23.30 -17.25 1.73
C GLU A 349 -22.38 -16.04 1.99
N ILE A 350 -22.24 -15.13 1.04
CA ILE A 350 -21.45 -13.90 1.21
C ILE A 350 -22.00 -13.07 2.37
N ARG A 351 -23.33 -12.89 2.45
CA ARG A 351 -23.98 -12.13 3.52
C ARG A 351 -23.83 -12.82 4.87
N ALA A 352 -23.91 -14.15 4.92
CA ALA A 352 -23.67 -14.92 6.13
C ALA A 352 -22.22 -14.77 6.65
N LEU A 353 -21.27 -14.50 5.76
CA LEU A 353 -19.87 -14.17 6.08
C LEU A 353 -19.64 -12.67 6.37
N GLY A 354 -20.69 -11.85 6.37
CA GLY A 354 -20.62 -10.41 6.62
C GLY A 354 -20.18 -9.55 5.43
N GLY A 355 -20.15 -10.11 4.22
CA GLY A 355 -19.82 -9.38 2.99
C GLY A 355 -21.04 -8.75 2.30
N GLU A 356 -20.77 -7.87 1.34
CA GLU A 356 -21.78 -7.20 0.52
C GLU A 356 -21.81 -7.77 -0.91
N ALA A 357 -22.99 -8.19 -1.38
CA ALA A 357 -23.16 -8.70 -2.74
C ALA A 357 -24.57 -8.47 -3.31
N VAL A 358 -24.63 -8.38 -4.65
CA VAL A 358 -25.86 -8.31 -5.46
C VAL A 358 -25.81 -9.28 -6.64
N ALA A 359 -26.98 -9.79 -7.05
CA ALA A 359 -27.10 -10.71 -8.17
C ALA A 359 -27.23 -9.98 -9.50
N SER A 360 -26.70 -10.59 -10.55
CA SER A 360 -27.11 -10.32 -11.93
C SER A 360 -27.37 -11.65 -12.65
N TYR A 361 -28.50 -11.72 -13.35
CA TYR A 361 -28.92 -12.90 -14.12
C TYR A 361 -28.74 -12.71 -15.62
N ASP A 362 -28.11 -11.61 -16.00
CA ASP A 362 -27.97 -11.20 -17.40
C ASP A 362 -26.95 -12.07 -18.12
N SER A 363 -27.20 -12.34 -19.40
CA SER A 363 -26.28 -13.13 -20.21
C SER A 363 -25.07 -12.31 -20.61
N VAL A 364 -23.87 -12.87 -20.40
CA VAL A 364 -22.63 -12.30 -20.96
C VAL A 364 -22.62 -12.35 -22.49
N SER A 365 -23.40 -13.25 -23.11
CA SER A 365 -23.31 -13.54 -24.55
C SER A 365 -23.84 -12.44 -25.46
N THR A 366 -24.43 -11.37 -24.91
CA THR A 366 -24.93 -10.23 -25.69
C THR A 366 -24.35 -8.91 -25.19
N PRO A 367 -24.19 -7.89 -26.07
CA PRO A 367 -23.74 -6.57 -25.66
C PRO A 367 -24.63 -5.94 -24.59
N GLU A 368 -25.95 -6.09 -24.71
CA GLU A 368 -26.92 -5.53 -23.78
C GLU A 368 -26.81 -6.19 -22.40
N GLY A 369 -26.64 -7.51 -22.35
CA GLY A 369 -26.48 -8.24 -21.10
C GLY A 369 -25.15 -7.91 -20.43
N GLY A 370 -24.05 -7.82 -21.18
CA GLY A 370 -22.76 -7.35 -20.67
C GLY A 370 -22.83 -5.94 -20.06
N ALA A 371 -23.52 -5.02 -20.71
CA ALA A 371 -23.75 -3.67 -20.19
C ALA A 371 -24.65 -3.66 -18.95
N ALA A 372 -25.68 -4.51 -18.89
CA ALA A 372 -26.57 -4.65 -17.75
C ALA A 372 -25.82 -5.15 -16.50
N ILE A 373 -24.91 -6.12 -16.64
CA ILE A 373 -24.07 -6.62 -15.53
C ILE A 373 -23.25 -5.48 -14.92
N VAL A 374 -22.61 -4.65 -15.77
CA VAL A 374 -21.82 -3.50 -15.30
C VAL A 374 -22.72 -2.43 -14.67
N SER A 375 -23.90 -2.19 -15.26
CA SER A 375 -24.87 -1.24 -14.72
C SER A 375 -25.32 -1.65 -13.31
N LYS A 376 -25.50 -2.95 -13.06
CA LYS A 376 -25.84 -3.47 -11.73
C LYS A 376 -24.78 -3.14 -10.67
N ALA A 377 -23.50 -3.22 -11.02
CA ALA A 377 -22.42 -2.82 -10.13
C ALA A 377 -22.44 -1.31 -9.82
N MET A 378 -22.71 -0.49 -10.85
CA MET A 378 -22.81 0.95 -10.69
C MET A 378 -24.04 1.36 -9.85
N GLU A 379 -25.19 0.73 -10.05
CA GLU A 379 -26.42 0.98 -9.29
C GLU A 379 -26.27 0.60 -7.81
N ALA A 380 -25.65 -0.55 -7.53
CA ALA A 380 -25.51 -1.06 -6.17
C ALA A 380 -24.37 -0.39 -5.39
N PHE A 381 -23.24 -0.11 -6.05
CA PHE A 381 -21.99 0.24 -5.38
C PHE A 381 -21.28 1.47 -5.96
N GLY A 382 -21.78 2.05 -7.06
CA GLY A 382 -21.27 3.30 -7.63
C GLY A 382 -19.96 3.21 -8.40
N ARG A 383 -19.33 2.03 -8.50
CA ARG A 383 -18.01 1.84 -9.14
C ARG A 383 -17.82 0.40 -9.64
N VAL A 384 -16.77 0.19 -10.46
CA VAL A 384 -16.25 -1.11 -10.86
C VAL A 384 -14.73 -1.05 -10.89
N ASP A 385 -14.07 -1.97 -10.20
CA ASP A 385 -12.61 -2.05 -10.09
C ASP A 385 -12.04 -3.37 -10.60
N ILE A 386 -12.80 -4.46 -10.45
CA ILE A 386 -12.35 -5.81 -10.75
C ILE A 386 -13.38 -6.49 -11.66
N VAL A 387 -12.92 -7.13 -12.74
CA VAL A 387 -13.77 -7.99 -13.59
C VAL A 387 -13.08 -9.34 -13.77
N ILE A 388 -13.73 -10.40 -13.31
CA ILE A 388 -13.30 -11.79 -13.54
C ILE A 388 -14.21 -12.41 -14.59
N ASN A 389 -13.73 -12.47 -15.83
CA ASN A 389 -14.40 -13.15 -16.94
C ASN A 389 -14.20 -14.66 -16.80
N ASN A 390 -15.12 -15.31 -16.09
CA ASN A 390 -15.09 -16.74 -15.78
C ASN A 390 -16.22 -17.55 -16.43
N ALA A 391 -17.34 -16.91 -16.81
CA ALA A 391 -18.47 -17.57 -17.45
C ALA A 391 -18.08 -18.48 -18.62
N GLY A 392 -18.76 -19.62 -18.75
CA GLY A 392 -18.39 -20.62 -19.73
C GLY A 392 -19.36 -21.78 -19.87
N ILE A 393 -19.37 -22.38 -21.07
CA ILE A 393 -20.15 -23.56 -21.44
C ILE A 393 -19.30 -24.51 -22.28
N LEU A 394 -19.73 -25.77 -22.42
CA LEU A 394 -19.04 -26.76 -23.26
C LEU A 394 -20.00 -27.45 -24.23
N ARG A 395 -19.52 -27.64 -25.47
CA ARG A 395 -20.19 -28.35 -26.58
C ARG A 395 -19.15 -29.13 -27.36
N ASP A 396 -18.65 -30.19 -26.72
CA ASP A 396 -17.53 -30.99 -27.23
C ASP A 396 -17.97 -31.89 -28.38
N LYS A 397 -17.38 -31.69 -29.55
CA LYS A 397 -17.50 -32.54 -30.73
C LYS A 397 -16.27 -32.43 -31.61
N SER A 398 -15.90 -33.52 -32.28
CA SER A 398 -14.90 -33.47 -33.36
C SER A 398 -15.33 -32.45 -34.43
N LEU A 399 -14.39 -31.75 -35.05
CA LEU A 399 -14.65 -30.69 -36.03
C LEU A 399 -15.70 -31.08 -37.09
N VAL A 400 -15.62 -32.28 -37.66
CA VAL A 400 -16.55 -32.78 -38.69
C VAL A 400 -17.99 -32.93 -38.19
N LYS A 401 -18.19 -33.17 -36.90
CA LYS A 401 -19.51 -33.37 -36.28
C LYS A 401 -20.06 -32.12 -35.60
N MET A 402 -19.25 -31.06 -35.53
CA MET A 402 -19.58 -29.83 -34.83
C MET A 402 -20.53 -28.98 -35.67
N ASP A 403 -21.72 -28.76 -35.15
CA ASP A 403 -22.71 -27.94 -35.82
C ASP A 403 -22.33 -26.46 -35.68
N PRO A 404 -22.61 -25.59 -36.68
CA PRO A 404 -22.30 -24.17 -36.59
C PRO A 404 -22.91 -23.48 -35.35
N ALA A 405 -24.07 -23.93 -34.89
CA ALA A 405 -24.70 -23.42 -33.67
C ALA A 405 -23.85 -23.70 -32.41
N GLU A 406 -23.22 -24.87 -32.33
CA GLU A 406 -22.32 -25.23 -31.22
C GLU A 406 -21.04 -24.39 -31.23
N TRP A 407 -20.53 -24.09 -32.42
CA TRP A 407 -19.41 -23.16 -32.60
C TRP A 407 -19.77 -21.75 -32.10
N HIS A 408 -20.91 -21.21 -32.57
CA HIS A 408 -21.34 -19.87 -32.22
C HIS A 408 -21.66 -19.72 -30.73
N ALA A 409 -22.34 -20.70 -30.12
CA ALA A 409 -22.70 -20.65 -28.71
C ALA A 409 -21.47 -20.57 -27.79
N VAL A 410 -20.47 -21.43 -28.03
CA VAL A 410 -19.23 -21.44 -27.23
C VAL A 410 -18.47 -20.13 -27.39
N ARG A 411 -18.32 -19.62 -28.62
CA ARG A 411 -17.64 -18.33 -28.84
C ARG A 411 -18.38 -17.16 -28.19
N ALA A 412 -19.72 -17.15 -28.30
CA ALA A 412 -20.57 -16.08 -27.79
C ALA A 412 -20.46 -15.93 -26.26
N VAL A 413 -20.44 -17.04 -25.51
CA VAL A 413 -20.31 -17.00 -24.05
C VAL A 413 -18.89 -16.67 -23.61
N HIS A 414 -17.88 -17.23 -24.27
CA HIS A 414 -16.50 -17.13 -23.79
C HIS A 414 -15.77 -15.86 -24.28
N LEU A 415 -15.59 -15.72 -25.60
CA LEU A 415 -14.79 -14.66 -26.17
C LEU A 415 -15.61 -13.37 -26.28
N ASP A 416 -16.76 -13.47 -26.94
CA ASP A 416 -17.64 -12.30 -27.12
C ASP A 416 -18.18 -11.86 -25.76
N GLY A 417 -18.45 -12.80 -24.84
CA GLY A 417 -18.88 -12.49 -23.48
C GLY A 417 -17.83 -11.74 -22.65
N ALA A 418 -16.56 -12.12 -22.73
CA ALA A 418 -15.50 -11.36 -22.08
C ALA A 418 -15.43 -9.92 -22.60
N TYR A 419 -15.59 -9.72 -23.91
CA TYR A 419 -15.65 -8.39 -24.52
C TYR A 419 -16.89 -7.60 -24.06
N ASN A 420 -18.07 -8.20 -24.11
CA ASN A 420 -19.34 -7.56 -23.79
C ASN A 420 -19.40 -7.02 -22.35
N VAL A 421 -18.75 -7.71 -21.41
CA VAL A 421 -18.64 -7.26 -20.00
C VAL A 421 -17.46 -6.31 -19.81
N THR A 422 -16.29 -6.65 -20.35
CA THR A 422 -15.07 -5.88 -20.11
C THR A 422 -15.13 -4.50 -20.73
N ARG A 423 -15.68 -4.33 -21.94
CA ARG A 423 -15.74 -3.01 -22.61
C ARG A 423 -16.45 -1.96 -21.75
N PRO A 424 -17.72 -2.14 -21.32
CA PRO A 424 -18.37 -1.14 -20.47
C PRO A 424 -17.69 -0.97 -19.11
N ALA A 425 -17.15 -2.04 -18.50
CA ALA A 425 -16.40 -1.93 -17.25
C ALA A 425 -15.11 -1.14 -17.42
N PHE A 426 -14.39 -1.31 -18.54
CA PHE A 426 -13.14 -0.64 -18.84
C PHE A 426 -13.33 0.88 -18.96
N VAL A 427 -14.46 1.34 -19.51
CA VAL A 427 -14.83 2.76 -19.50
C VAL A 427 -14.86 3.29 -18.06
N LYS A 428 -15.46 2.54 -17.12
CA LYS A 428 -15.52 2.93 -15.70
C LYS A 428 -14.20 2.81 -14.97
N MET A 429 -13.41 1.78 -15.25
CA MET A 429 -12.05 1.65 -14.71
C MET A 429 -11.15 2.82 -15.14
N ARG A 430 -11.29 3.30 -16.38
CA ARG A 430 -10.55 4.48 -16.86
C ARG A 430 -10.95 5.76 -16.13
N GLU A 431 -12.25 5.96 -15.91
CA GLU A 431 -12.77 7.07 -15.10
C GLU A 431 -12.22 7.03 -13.66
N ASN A 432 -12.06 5.83 -13.10
CA ASN A 432 -11.55 5.60 -11.74
C ASN A 432 -10.02 5.63 -11.62
N GLY A 433 -9.28 5.57 -12.74
CA GLY A 433 -7.82 5.44 -12.73
C GLY A 433 -7.30 4.13 -12.11
N TYR A 434 -8.11 3.07 -12.14
CA TYR A 434 -7.76 1.75 -11.61
C TYR A 434 -8.61 0.65 -12.24
N GLY A 435 -7.99 -0.49 -12.58
CA GLY A 435 -8.72 -1.69 -12.97
C GLY A 435 -7.91 -2.98 -12.89
N ARG A 436 -8.57 -4.10 -12.57
CA ARG A 436 -7.98 -5.44 -12.62
C ARG A 436 -8.92 -6.40 -13.33
N ILE A 437 -8.45 -6.98 -14.43
CA ILE A 437 -9.24 -7.86 -15.28
C ILE A 437 -8.59 -9.23 -15.33
N ILE A 438 -9.40 -10.28 -15.15
CA ILE A 438 -8.98 -11.66 -15.34
C ILE A 438 -9.78 -12.26 -16.49
N VAL A 439 -9.08 -12.93 -17.41
CA VAL A 439 -9.71 -13.80 -18.42
C VAL A 439 -9.35 -15.25 -18.14
N THR A 440 -10.34 -16.13 -18.19
CA THR A 440 -10.14 -17.55 -17.90
C THR A 440 -9.86 -18.30 -19.20
N THR A 441 -8.60 -18.63 -19.48
CA THR A 441 -8.21 -19.51 -20.61
C THR A 441 -8.29 -20.99 -20.18
N SER A 442 -7.58 -21.91 -20.84
CA SER A 442 -7.47 -23.32 -20.42
C SER A 442 -6.29 -24.01 -21.09
N ALA A 443 -5.86 -25.17 -20.56
CA ALA A 443 -4.89 -26.02 -21.23
C ALA A 443 -5.32 -26.42 -22.66
N ALA A 444 -6.62 -26.66 -22.87
CA ALA A 444 -7.17 -26.91 -24.21
C ALA A 444 -7.03 -25.69 -25.15
N GLY A 445 -7.10 -24.47 -24.62
CA GLY A 445 -6.82 -23.25 -25.39
C GLY A 445 -5.34 -23.12 -25.74
N LEU A 446 -4.46 -23.39 -24.78
CA LEU A 446 -3.00 -23.24 -24.94
C LEU A 446 -2.38 -24.33 -25.83
N HIS A 447 -2.88 -25.56 -25.76
CA HIS A 447 -2.23 -26.74 -26.33
C HIS A 447 -3.12 -27.55 -27.26
N GLY A 448 -4.41 -27.20 -27.36
CA GLY A 448 -5.41 -28.00 -28.08
C GLY A 448 -5.93 -29.17 -27.25
N ASN A 449 -7.14 -29.61 -27.57
CA ASN A 449 -7.70 -30.87 -27.07
C ASN A 449 -8.66 -31.47 -28.10
N PHE A 450 -8.64 -32.79 -28.24
CA PHE A 450 -9.47 -33.46 -29.26
C PHE A 450 -10.96 -33.23 -28.97
N GLY A 451 -11.73 -32.86 -29.99
CA GLY A 451 -13.16 -32.59 -29.85
C GLY A 451 -13.51 -31.22 -29.27
N GLN A 452 -12.55 -30.33 -29.08
CA GLN A 452 -12.76 -29.01 -28.45
C GLN A 452 -12.38 -27.83 -29.38
N THR A 453 -12.51 -27.97 -30.70
CA THR A 453 -12.04 -26.92 -31.65
C THR A 453 -12.67 -25.55 -31.41
N ASN A 454 -13.98 -25.47 -31.12
CA ASN A 454 -14.68 -24.24 -30.74
C ASN A 454 -14.16 -23.66 -29.41
N TYR A 455 -14.03 -24.50 -28.39
CA TYR A 455 -13.61 -24.10 -27.05
C TYR A 455 -12.15 -23.65 -27.02
N SER A 456 -11.24 -24.42 -27.62
CA SER A 456 -9.83 -24.08 -27.79
C SER A 456 -9.67 -22.75 -28.52
N ALA A 457 -10.40 -22.54 -29.63
CA ALA A 457 -10.38 -21.29 -30.38
C ALA A 457 -10.84 -20.09 -29.53
N ALA A 458 -11.95 -20.23 -28.79
CA ALA A 458 -12.44 -19.18 -27.91
C ALA A 458 -11.46 -18.86 -26.78
N LYS A 459 -10.89 -19.89 -26.14
CA LYS A 459 -9.96 -19.73 -25.00
C LYS A 459 -8.60 -19.17 -25.38
N MET A 460 -8.10 -19.48 -26.58
CA MET A 460 -6.90 -18.84 -27.12
C MET A 460 -7.19 -17.42 -27.60
N GLY A 461 -8.39 -17.16 -28.15
CA GLY A 461 -8.85 -15.82 -28.51
C GLY A 461 -8.82 -14.82 -27.35
N LEU A 462 -9.08 -15.29 -26.12
CA LEU A 462 -8.95 -14.48 -24.90
C LEU A 462 -7.52 -13.97 -24.66
N LEU A 463 -6.49 -14.70 -25.08
CA LEU A 463 -5.11 -14.23 -24.97
C LEU A 463 -4.82 -13.13 -25.98
N GLY A 464 -5.36 -13.25 -27.21
CA GLY A 464 -5.32 -12.17 -28.19
C GLY A 464 -5.99 -10.91 -27.67
N PHE A 465 -7.19 -11.05 -27.09
CA PHE A 465 -7.90 -9.95 -26.42
C PHE A 465 -7.07 -9.31 -25.30
N MET A 466 -6.51 -10.11 -24.39
CA MET A 466 -5.65 -9.65 -23.30
C MET A 466 -4.42 -8.89 -23.80
N ASN A 467 -3.75 -9.39 -24.83
CA ASN A 467 -2.51 -8.81 -25.35
C ASN A 467 -2.69 -7.39 -25.88
N THR A 468 -3.89 -7.03 -26.35
CA THR A 468 -4.21 -5.65 -26.75
C THR A 468 -4.72 -4.83 -25.56
N VAL A 469 -5.63 -5.38 -24.74
CA VAL A 469 -6.20 -4.65 -23.58
C VAL A 469 -5.12 -4.24 -22.57
N LYS A 470 -4.05 -5.03 -22.38
CA LYS A 470 -2.94 -4.67 -21.49
C LYS A 470 -2.27 -3.34 -21.88
N LEU A 471 -2.17 -3.08 -23.19
CA LEU A 471 -1.54 -1.87 -23.74
C LEU A 471 -2.48 -0.66 -23.61
N GLU A 472 -3.77 -0.87 -23.87
CA GLU A 472 -4.78 0.19 -23.73
C GLU A 472 -4.99 0.62 -22.27
N GLY A 473 -4.75 -0.29 -21.32
CA GLY A 473 -4.94 -0.06 -19.88
C GLY A 473 -3.77 0.58 -19.14
N GLU A 474 -2.56 0.55 -19.71
CA GLU A 474 -1.32 0.91 -19.02
C GLU A 474 -1.35 2.30 -18.38
N LYS A 475 -1.82 3.31 -19.13
CA LYS A 475 -1.88 4.72 -18.67
C LYS A 475 -2.90 4.97 -17.57
N HIS A 476 -3.73 3.99 -17.24
CA HIS A 476 -4.87 4.13 -16.33
C HIS A 476 -4.80 3.16 -15.14
N ASP A 477 -3.64 2.55 -14.87
CA ASP A 477 -3.47 1.43 -13.93
C ASP A 477 -4.55 0.32 -14.11
N ILE A 478 -4.84 -0.02 -15.36
CA ILE A 478 -5.72 -1.14 -15.69
C ILE A 478 -4.85 -2.31 -16.14
N LYS A 479 -4.83 -3.36 -15.33
CA LYS A 479 -4.07 -4.59 -15.61
C LYS A 479 -5.03 -5.70 -16.03
N ILE A 480 -4.63 -6.50 -17.02
CA ILE A 480 -5.36 -7.69 -17.45
C ILE A 480 -4.42 -8.88 -17.49
N ASN A 481 -4.83 -10.00 -16.89
CA ASN A 481 -4.04 -11.23 -16.89
C ASN A 481 -4.94 -12.44 -17.19
N ALA A 482 -4.33 -13.55 -17.61
CA ALA A 482 -5.02 -14.79 -17.92
C ALA A 482 -4.67 -15.89 -16.94
N VAL A 483 -5.67 -16.70 -16.58
CA VAL A 483 -5.47 -17.92 -15.79
C VAL A 483 -5.97 -19.13 -16.57
N ALA A 484 -5.14 -20.17 -16.62
CA ALA A 484 -5.43 -21.50 -17.13
C ALA A 484 -5.67 -22.45 -15.93
N PRO A 485 -6.91 -22.57 -15.45
CA PRO A 485 -7.18 -23.35 -14.24
C PRO A 485 -7.09 -24.86 -14.50
N ILE A 486 -6.62 -25.58 -13.49
CA ILE A 486 -6.64 -27.04 -13.37
C ILE A 486 -7.48 -27.39 -12.14
N ALA A 487 -8.77 -27.60 -12.36
CA ALA A 487 -9.71 -27.96 -11.29
C ALA A 487 -10.71 -29.02 -11.77
N THR A 488 -11.20 -29.83 -10.84
CA THR A 488 -12.28 -30.78 -11.06
C THR A 488 -13.51 -29.97 -11.45
N THR A 489 -14.15 -30.39 -12.53
CA THR A 489 -15.46 -29.86 -12.89
C THR A 489 -16.51 -30.93 -12.62
N ARG A 490 -17.78 -30.52 -12.55
CA ARG A 490 -18.93 -31.45 -12.50
C ARG A 490 -18.94 -32.56 -13.58
N LEU A 491 -18.10 -32.50 -14.63
CA LEU A 491 -18.00 -33.58 -15.63
C LEU A 491 -16.78 -34.49 -15.47
N SER A 492 -15.83 -34.14 -14.63
CA SER A 492 -14.64 -34.97 -14.38
C SER A 492 -14.70 -35.68 -13.02
N GLU A 493 -15.65 -35.30 -12.15
CA GLU A 493 -15.84 -35.91 -10.81
C GLU A 493 -16.10 -37.41 -10.89
N ASP A 494 -16.93 -37.89 -11.82
CA ASP A 494 -17.29 -39.31 -11.94
C ASP A 494 -16.24 -40.18 -12.65
N VAL A 495 -15.19 -39.56 -13.21
CA VAL A 495 -14.18 -40.23 -14.06
C VAL A 495 -12.78 -40.22 -13.40
N LEU A 496 -12.55 -39.31 -12.46
CA LEU A 496 -11.26 -39.18 -11.79
C LEU A 496 -11.19 -40.10 -10.56
N PRO A 497 -10.01 -40.71 -10.28
CA PRO A 497 -9.79 -41.39 -9.00
C PRO A 497 -10.10 -40.45 -7.82
N PRO A 498 -10.74 -40.92 -6.74
CA PRO A 498 -11.15 -40.09 -5.60
C PRO A 498 -10.01 -39.22 -5.04
N ASP A 499 -8.81 -39.80 -4.91
CA ASP A 499 -7.60 -39.15 -4.39
C ASP A 499 -7.13 -37.96 -5.24
N LEU A 500 -7.47 -37.97 -6.54
CA LEU A 500 -7.11 -36.92 -7.49
C LEU A 500 -8.19 -35.83 -7.51
N ALA A 501 -9.47 -36.20 -7.38
CA ALA A 501 -10.58 -35.26 -7.27
C ALA A 501 -10.45 -34.36 -6.02
N GLU A 502 -9.97 -34.90 -4.89
CA GLU A 502 -9.73 -34.11 -3.66
C GLU A 502 -8.62 -33.06 -3.81
N LYS A 503 -7.67 -33.27 -4.72
CA LYS A 503 -6.54 -32.36 -4.97
C LYS A 503 -6.85 -31.30 -6.03
N LEU A 504 -7.87 -31.53 -6.84
CA LEU A 504 -8.28 -30.67 -7.95
C LEU A 504 -9.34 -29.63 -7.55
N LYS A 505 -9.32 -29.18 -6.31
CA LYS A 505 -10.31 -28.25 -5.78
C LYS A 505 -10.13 -26.82 -6.35
N PRO A 506 -11.22 -26.09 -6.67
CA PRO A 506 -11.18 -24.67 -7.07
C PRO A 506 -10.38 -23.75 -6.15
N GLU A 507 -10.28 -24.11 -4.88
CA GLU A 507 -9.51 -23.50 -3.80
C GLU A 507 -8.03 -23.36 -4.16
N PHE A 508 -7.47 -24.26 -4.96
CA PHE A 508 -6.06 -24.20 -5.38
C PHE A 508 -5.81 -23.27 -6.58
N VAL A 509 -6.86 -22.72 -7.20
CA VAL A 509 -6.77 -21.70 -8.26
C VAL A 509 -6.99 -20.30 -7.68
N THR A 510 -7.85 -20.20 -6.67
CA THR A 510 -8.29 -18.93 -6.10
C THR A 510 -7.15 -17.99 -5.67
N PRO A 511 -6.05 -18.43 -5.02
CA PRO A 511 -4.98 -17.55 -4.56
C PRO A 511 -4.32 -16.72 -5.67
N ILE A 512 -4.02 -17.33 -6.83
CA ILE A 512 -3.39 -16.59 -7.93
C ILE A 512 -4.34 -15.57 -8.53
N VAL A 513 -5.64 -15.90 -8.61
CA VAL A 513 -6.67 -14.96 -9.09
C VAL A 513 -6.78 -13.77 -8.15
N MET A 514 -6.82 -13.99 -6.83
CA MET A 514 -6.83 -12.90 -5.85
C MET A 514 -5.57 -12.03 -5.98
N PHE A 515 -4.40 -12.64 -6.05
CA PHE A 515 -3.15 -11.87 -6.21
C PHE A 515 -3.17 -11.01 -7.48
N LEU A 516 -3.58 -11.57 -8.62
CA LEU A 516 -3.64 -10.83 -9.89
C LEU A 516 -4.72 -9.73 -9.90
N CYS A 517 -5.77 -9.87 -9.08
CA CYS A 517 -6.79 -8.84 -8.86
C CYS A 517 -6.37 -7.76 -7.86
N SER A 518 -5.24 -7.88 -7.18
CA SER A 518 -4.84 -6.97 -6.10
C SER A 518 -4.14 -5.71 -6.63
N ASP A 519 -4.12 -4.67 -5.80
CA ASP A 519 -3.27 -3.50 -6.02
C ASP A 519 -1.77 -3.84 -6.01
N GLN A 520 -1.37 -4.87 -5.25
CA GLN A 520 -0.01 -5.40 -5.20
C GLN A 520 0.44 -6.18 -6.45
N CYS A 521 -0.45 -6.45 -7.42
CA CYS A 521 -0.10 -7.15 -8.66
C CYS A 521 0.87 -6.30 -9.52
N PRO A 522 2.11 -6.76 -9.77
CA PRO A 522 3.07 -5.97 -10.54
C PRO A 522 2.98 -6.20 -12.05
N VAL A 523 2.19 -7.18 -12.51
CA VAL A 523 2.21 -7.66 -13.90
C VAL A 523 0.89 -7.43 -14.64
N THR A 524 0.99 -7.24 -15.96
CA THR A 524 -0.13 -7.24 -16.90
C THR A 524 0.26 -8.05 -18.14
N GLY A 525 -0.70 -8.73 -18.77
CA GLY A 525 -0.49 -9.57 -19.94
C GLY A 525 0.13 -10.94 -19.66
N ALA A 526 0.16 -11.40 -18.41
CA ALA A 526 0.73 -12.70 -18.06
C ALA A 526 -0.32 -13.83 -18.09
N VAL A 527 0.13 -15.04 -18.43
CA VAL A 527 -0.70 -16.26 -18.42
C VAL A 527 -0.18 -17.21 -17.35
N TYR A 528 -1.04 -17.60 -16.41
CA TYR A 528 -0.67 -18.51 -15.33
C TYR A 528 -1.48 -19.79 -15.35
N ASN A 529 -0.81 -20.94 -15.29
CA ASN A 529 -1.42 -22.23 -14.96
C ASN A 529 -1.54 -22.34 -13.45
N ALA A 530 -2.68 -22.83 -12.95
CA ALA A 530 -2.91 -22.96 -11.52
C ALA A 530 -3.80 -24.14 -11.18
N GLY A 531 -3.40 -24.94 -10.20
CA GLY A 531 -4.21 -26.01 -9.62
C GLY A 531 -3.37 -27.01 -8.82
N MET A 532 -3.98 -27.74 -7.89
CA MET A 532 -3.30 -28.68 -6.98
C MET A 532 -2.10 -28.07 -6.19
N GLY A 533 -2.07 -26.76 -5.99
CA GLY A 533 -0.94 -26.05 -5.38
C GLY A 533 0.26 -25.78 -6.30
N TYR A 534 0.15 -26.16 -7.58
CA TYR A 534 1.11 -25.83 -8.62
C TYR A 534 0.72 -24.53 -9.33
N TYR A 535 1.72 -23.66 -9.53
CA TYR A 535 1.58 -22.42 -10.27
C TYR A 535 2.75 -22.27 -11.24
N SER A 536 2.47 -21.99 -12.50
CA SER A 536 3.52 -21.70 -13.49
C SER A 536 3.05 -20.68 -14.50
N ARG A 537 4.00 -20.02 -15.16
CA ARG A 537 3.73 -19.09 -16.24
C ARG A 537 3.79 -19.81 -17.59
N SER A 538 2.83 -19.53 -18.46
CA SER A 538 2.90 -19.82 -19.89
C SER A 538 3.14 -18.53 -20.66
N ALA A 539 3.85 -18.62 -21.78
CA ALA A 539 4.16 -17.48 -22.63
C ALA A 539 4.15 -17.88 -24.11
N ILE A 540 3.84 -16.91 -24.97
CA ILE A 540 4.07 -17.00 -26.41
C ILE A 540 5.48 -16.47 -26.67
N VAL A 541 6.30 -17.27 -27.33
CA VAL A 541 7.70 -16.94 -27.61
C VAL A 541 7.97 -16.99 -29.10
N THR A 542 8.94 -16.19 -29.55
CA THR A 542 9.43 -16.22 -30.93
C THR A 542 10.89 -16.67 -30.92
N GLY A 543 11.20 -17.71 -31.68
CA GLY A 543 12.57 -18.16 -31.90
C GLY A 543 13.40 -17.16 -32.70
N PRO A 544 14.73 -17.22 -32.65
CA PRO A 544 15.61 -16.28 -33.37
C PRO A 544 15.49 -16.36 -34.90
N GLY A 545 15.00 -17.48 -35.43
CA GLY A 545 14.81 -17.69 -36.86
C GLY A 545 16.13 -17.72 -37.66
N LYS A 546 16.01 -17.54 -38.98
CA LYS A 546 17.14 -17.52 -39.91
C LYS A 546 16.87 -16.55 -41.07
N VAL A 547 17.81 -15.63 -41.31
CA VAL A 547 17.80 -14.78 -42.52
C VAL A 547 18.30 -15.62 -43.70
N LEU A 548 17.48 -15.73 -44.74
CA LEU A 548 17.80 -16.46 -45.98
C LEU A 548 18.04 -15.53 -47.18
N SER A 549 17.63 -14.26 -47.07
CA SER A 549 17.79 -13.27 -48.13
C SER A 549 17.89 -11.87 -47.52
N ASP A 550 18.54 -10.97 -48.24
CA ASP A 550 18.61 -9.53 -47.94
C ASP A 550 17.39 -8.76 -48.48
N GLY A 551 16.40 -9.46 -49.03
CA GLY A 551 15.20 -8.88 -49.63
C GLY A 551 15.35 -8.51 -51.11
N SER A 552 16.54 -8.68 -51.71
CA SER A 552 16.75 -8.46 -53.15
C SER A 552 16.36 -9.65 -54.02
N THR A 553 16.38 -10.85 -53.44
CA THR A 553 16.07 -12.11 -54.12
C THR A 553 15.10 -12.92 -53.28
N MET A 554 14.07 -13.51 -53.91
CA MET A 554 13.13 -14.39 -53.22
C MET A 554 13.80 -15.74 -52.91
N PRO A 555 13.84 -16.19 -51.64
CA PRO A 555 14.31 -17.54 -51.31
C PRO A 555 13.46 -18.62 -51.98
N ALA A 556 14.09 -19.66 -52.50
CA ALA A 556 13.38 -20.83 -52.99
C ALA A 556 12.78 -21.66 -51.82
N PRO A 557 11.66 -22.38 -52.02
CA PRO A 557 11.11 -23.28 -51.01
C PRO A 557 12.11 -24.33 -50.51
N GLU A 558 13.02 -24.79 -51.37
CA GLU A 558 14.08 -25.73 -51.03
C GLU A 558 15.09 -25.14 -50.04
N GLU A 559 15.36 -23.84 -50.11
CA GLU A 559 16.23 -23.14 -49.15
C GLU A 559 15.57 -23.08 -47.76
N ILE A 560 14.25 -22.89 -47.72
CA ILE A 560 13.47 -22.99 -46.47
C ILE A 560 13.57 -24.41 -45.91
N ALA A 561 13.33 -25.43 -46.75
CA ALA A 561 13.39 -26.83 -46.33
C ALA A 561 14.78 -27.21 -45.80
N ALA A 562 15.85 -26.76 -46.45
CA ALA A 562 17.23 -26.98 -46.02
C ALA A 562 17.55 -26.31 -44.66
N ASN A 563 16.89 -25.19 -44.35
CA ASN A 563 17.12 -24.41 -43.14
C ASN A 563 16.02 -24.57 -42.07
N ILE A 564 15.06 -25.48 -42.26
CA ILE A 564 13.85 -25.56 -41.41
C ILE A 564 14.17 -25.79 -39.94
N LYS A 565 15.26 -26.51 -39.63
CA LYS A 565 15.72 -26.72 -38.24
C LYS A 565 16.12 -25.42 -37.55
N ALA A 566 16.81 -24.52 -38.26
CA ALA A 566 17.20 -23.22 -37.74
C ALA A 566 15.98 -22.28 -37.62
N ILE A 567 15.10 -22.29 -38.62
CA ILE A 567 13.87 -21.49 -38.64
C ILE A 567 12.94 -21.89 -37.48
N ALA A 568 12.79 -23.18 -37.21
CA ALA A 568 11.89 -23.72 -36.19
C ALA A 568 12.52 -23.81 -34.78
N SER A 569 13.77 -23.37 -34.60
CA SER A 569 14.43 -23.45 -33.30
C SER A 569 13.81 -22.45 -32.30
N LEU A 570 13.58 -22.93 -31.08
CA LEU A 570 13.22 -22.10 -29.92
C LEU A 570 14.41 -21.92 -28.96
N GLU A 571 15.59 -22.44 -29.29
CA GLU A 571 16.80 -22.17 -28.51
C GLU A 571 17.12 -20.67 -28.61
N GLY A 572 17.20 -20.00 -27.45
CA GLY A 572 17.34 -18.54 -27.39
C GLY A 572 16.06 -17.76 -27.69
N ALA A 573 14.88 -18.41 -27.70
CA ALA A 573 13.62 -17.71 -27.86
C ALA A 573 13.38 -16.72 -26.71
N ALA A 574 12.82 -15.56 -27.06
CA ALA A 574 12.45 -14.52 -26.12
C ALA A 574 10.95 -14.27 -26.18
N GLU A 575 10.40 -13.73 -25.09
CA GLU A 575 9.05 -13.20 -25.09
C GLU A 575 9.02 -11.88 -25.86
N CYS A 576 8.06 -11.76 -26.77
CA CYS A 576 7.81 -10.51 -27.46
C CYS A 576 6.90 -9.65 -26.58
N TYR A 577 7.44 -8.60 -25.97
CA TYR A 577 6.68 -7.66 -25.14
C TYR A 577 5.99 -6.57 -25.96
#